data_AF-A0A7S4FG63-F1
#
_entry.id   AF-A0A7S4FG63-F1
#
_cell.length_a   1.000
_cell.length_b   1.000
_cell.length_c   1.000
_cell.angle_alpha   90.00
_cell.angle_beta   90.00
_cell.angle_gamma   90.00
#
_symmetry.space_group_name_H-M   'P 1'
#
loop_
_entity.id
_entity.type
_entity.pdbx_description
1 polymer ?
#
loop_
_entity_poly.entity_id
_entity_poly.type
_entity_poly.pdbx_seq_one_letter_code
_entity_poly.pdbx_strand_id
1 'polypeptide(L)'
;VRAGDTLAFTLVNELEADLQENGPPMPFTLRLPNTTNIHLHGLHVSPAGIADNIFRTVPPQTSARSVYHIPKTHQSGAFYYHPHHEGSSLVQAMASMAGFVVVEDPHWAPAELTRMREIMMGMQEIRVSGVTASSYVI
;
A
#
# COMPACT_ATOMS: atom_id res chain seq x y z
N VAL A 1 13.20 3.49 -7.57
CA VAL A 1 14.28 2.90 -6.72
C VAL A 1 15.01 1.85 -7.52
N ARG A 2 16.15 1.35 -7.08
CA ARG A 2 16.92 0.28 -7.74
C ARG A 2 17.20 -0.89 -6.80
N ALA A 3 17.55 -2.03 -7.38
CA ALA A 3 18.04 -3.17 -6.60
C ALA A 3 19.29 -2.78 -5.79
N GLY A 4 19.32 -3.13 -4.51
CA GLY A 4 20.39 -2.72 -3.59
C GLY A 4 20.15 -1.40 -2.84
N ASP A 5 19.12 -0.62 -3.23
CA ASP A 5 18.77 0.60 -2.51
C ASP A 5 18.17 0.30 -1.14
N THR A 6 18.24 1.29 -0.25
CA THR A 6 17.44 1.32 0.97
C THR A 6 16.37 2.39 0.84
N LEU A 7 15.10 1.97 0.84
CA LEU A 7 13.96 2.87 0.87
C LEU A 7 13.60 3.17 2.32
N ALA A 8 13.70 4.44 2.73
CA ALA A 8 13.32 4.88 4.06
C ALA A 8 12.34 6.06 3.98
N PHE A 9 11.20 5.93 4.64
CA PHE A 9 10.18 6.97 4.69
C PHE A 9 9.43 6.95 6.02
N THR A 10 8.66 8.00 6.28
CA THR A 10 7.76 8.09 7.44
C THR A 10 6.33 8.07 6.93
N LEU A 11 5.56 7.08 7.37
CA LEU A 11 4.11 7.09 7.18
C LEU A 11 3.50 8.02 8.22
N VAL A 12 2.80 9.06 7.77
CA VAL A 12 2.05 9.98 8.64
C VAL A 12 0.57 9.62 8.48
N ASN A 13 -0.07 9.19 9.56
CA ASN A 13 -1.48 8.88 9.56
C ASN A 13 -2.27 10.12 10.00
N GLU A 14 -2.81 10.85 9.04
CA GLU A 14 -3.65 12.03 9.28
C GLU A 14 -5.14 11.71 9.36
N LEU A 15 -5.53 10.43 9.38
CA LEU A 15 -6.93 10.03 9.55
C LEU A 15 -7.46 10.43 10.93
N GLU A 16 -8.77 10.64 11.02
CA GLU A 16 -9.45 11.01 12.27
C GLU A 16 -9.35 9.90 13.33
N ALA A 17 -9.61 10.24 14.59
CA ALA A 17 -9.63 9.27 15.67
C ALA A 17 -10.58 8.10 15.38
N ASP A 18 -10.19 6.89 15.77
CA ASP A 18 -11.06 5.73 15.66
C ASP A 18 -12.26 5.88 16.62
N LEU A 19 -13.47 5.70 16.10
CA LEU A 19 -14.71 5.83 16.88
C LEU A 19 -14.88 4.75 17.97
N GLN A 20 -14.03 3.72 17.98
CA GLN A 20 -14.10 2.56 18.88
C GLN A 20 -12.87 2.39 19.77
N GLU A 21 -12.43 3.44 20.49
CA GLU A 21 -11.42 3.21 21.53
C GLU A 21 -11.99 2.58 22.82
N ASN A 22 -13.29 2.75 23.13
CA ASN A 22 -13.82 2.46 24.48
C ASN A 22 -15.18 1.71 24.56
N GLY A 23 -15.69 1.14 23.46
CA GLY A 23 -16.97 0.41 23.43
C GLY A 23 -16.80 -1.11 23.34
N PRO A 24 -17.79 -1.93 23.79
CA PRO A 24 -17.75 -3.37 23.54
C PRO A 24 -17.70 -3.64 22.03
N PRO A 25 -17.00 -4.68 21.56
CA PRO A 25 -16.97 -5.02 20.15
C PRO A 25 -18.40 -5.26 19.66
N MET A 26 -18.90 -4.36 18.83
CA MET A 26 -20.22 -4.52 18.22
C MET A 26 -20.06 -5.52 17.07
N PRO A 27 -20.85 -6.60 17.03
CA PRO A 27 -20.84 -7.50 15.88
C PRO A 27 -21.12 -6.71 14.61
N PHE A 28 -20.42 -7.04 13.52
CA PHE A 28 -20.54 -6.39 12.20
C PHE A 28 -20.00 -4.95 12.09
N THR A 29 -19.04 -4.55 12.95
CA THR A 29 -18.35 -3.26 12.80
C THR A 29 -16.90 -3.40 12.37
N LEU A 30 -16.38 -2.38 11.69
CA LEU A 30 -14.98 -2.30 11.30
C LEU A 30 -14.11 -2.12 12.55
N ARG A 31 -13.07 -2.94 12.68
CA ARG A 31 -12.10 -2.84 13.76
C ARG A 31 -11.03 -1.81 13.37
N LEU A 32 -10.96 -0.71 14.13
CA LEU A 32 -9.97 0.36 13.96
C LEU A 32 -9.84 0.86 12.51
N PRO A 33 -10.94 1.32 11.87
CA PRO A 33 -10.96 1.72 10.46
C PRO A 33 -9.94 2.81 10.09
N ASN A 34 -9.52 3.64 11.04
CA ASN A 34 -8.57 4.73 10.84
C ASN A 34 -7.14 4.38 11.30
N THR A 35 -6.93 3.21 11.91
CA THR A 35 -5.59 2.67 12.13
C THR A 35 -5.08 2.05 10.84
N THR A 36 -3.83 2.32 10.47
CA THR A 36 -3.25 1.87 9.20
C THR A 36 -1.87 1.25 9.37
N ASN A 37 -1.30 0.79 8.26
CA ASN A 37 0.11 0.50 8.07
C ASN A 37 0.41 0.56 6.56
N ILE A 38 1.58 0.09 6.15
CA ILE A 38 1.92 0.02 4.72
C ILE A 38 2.59 -1.31 4.42
N HIS A 39 2.15 -1.91 3.32
CA HIS A 39 2.72 -3.12 2.75
C HIS A 39 3.24 -2.82 1.34
N LEU A 40 4.45 -3.30 1.01
CA LEU A 40 5.05 -3.19 -0.32
C LEU A 40 4.81 -4.49 -1.10
N HIS A 41 3.67 -4.57 -1.77
CA HIS A 41 3.23 -5.79 -2.44
C HIS A 41 4.16 -6.20 -3.58
N GLY A 42 4.64 -7.45 -3.50
CA GLY A 42 5.53 -8.06 -4.47
C GLY A 42 7.01 -7.74 -4.26
N LEU A 43 7.37 -6.87 -3.32
CA LEU A 43 8.77 -6.65 -2.98
C LEU A 43 9.30 -7.79 -2.10
N HIS A 44 10.48 -8.33 -2.44
CA HIS A 44 11.20 -9.30 -1.62
C HIS A 44 12.01 -8.59 -0.52
N VAL A 45 11.29 -8.05 0.47
CA VAL A 45 11.85 -7.30 1.61
C VAL A 45 11.59 -8.04 2.91
N SER A 46 12.24 -7.62 4.00
CA SER A 46 12.04 -8.25 5.31
C SER A 46 10.61 -8.02 5.81
N PRO A 47 9.90 -9.05 6.29
CA PRO A 47 8.57 -8.91 6.88
C PRO A 47 8.61 -8.52 8.38
N ALA A 48 9.79 -8.15 8.91
CA ALA A 48 10.01 -7.98 10.34
C ALA A 48 10.38 -6.54 10.72
N GLY A 49 10.34 -6.26 12.03
CA GLY A 49 10.79 -4.99 12.60
C GLY A 49 10.05 -3.79 11.99
N ILE A 50 10.79 -2.80 11.50
CA ILE A 50 10.26 -1.60 10.86
C ILE A 50 10.24 -1.66 9.31
N ALA A 51 10.38 -2.85 8.73
CA ALA A 51 10.26 -3.07 7.30
C ALA A 51 8.80 -3.41 6.92
N ASP A 52 8.57 -4.46 6.13
CA ASP A 52 7.27 -4.87 5.59
C ASP A 52 6.45 -5.74 6.56
N ASN A 53 6.41 -5.29 7.81
CA ASN A 53 5.74 -6.01 8.88
C ASN A 53 4.28 -5.60 8.99
N ILE A 54 3.39 -6.46 8.49
CA ILE A 54 1.92 -6.24 8.48
C ILE A 54 1.29 -6.18 9.88
N PHE A 55 2.01 -6.59 10.93
CA PHE A 55 1.53 -6.49 12.32
C PHE A 55 1.84 -5.12 12.95
N ARG A 56 2.57 -4.25 12.25
CA ARG A 56 2.75 -2.87 12.71
C ARG A 56 1.44 -2.12 12.60
N THR A 57 1.23 -1.23 13.56
CA THR A 57 0.09 -0.33 13.62
C THR A 57 0.59 1.10 13.61
N VAL A 58 -0.11 1.96 12.87
CA VAL A 58 0.07 3.41 12.90
C VAL A 58 -1.30 4.00 13.24
N PRO A 59 -1.55 4.29 14.53
CA PRO A 59 -2.83 4.89 14.97
C PRO A 59 -3.09 6.24 14.30
N PRO A 60 -4.35 6.72 14.33
CA PRO A 60 -4.71 8.07 13.91
C PRO A 60 -3.83 9.15 14.53
N GLN A 61 -3.51 10.18 13.77
CA GLN A 61 -2.71 11.34 14.23
C GLN A 61 -1.31 10.98 14.74
N THR A 62 -0.76 9.83 14.31
CA THR A 62 0.61 9.41 14.63
C THR A 62 1.44 9.20 13.37
N SER A 63 2.73 8.90 13.56
CA SER A 63 3.60 8.56 12.45
C SER A 63 4.54 7.41 12.81
N ALA A 64 4.96 6.66 11.79
CA ALA A 64 5.90 5.58 11.96
C ALA A 64 6.93 5.58 10.82
N ARG A 65 8.21 5.52 11.18
CA ARG A 65 9.29 5.34 10.22
C ARG A 65 9.32 3.89 9.73
N SER A 66 9.56 3.70 8.44
CA SER A 66 9.79 2.40 7.83
C SER A 66 11.08 2.40 7.02
N VAL A 67 11.78 1.27 7.04
CA VAL A 67 13.06 1.08 6.32
C VAL A 67 13.03 -0.27 5.63
N TYR A 68 13.19 -0.26 4.31
CA TYR A 68 13.16 -1.42 3.45
C TYR A 68 14.50 -1.53 2.72
N HIS A 69 15.18 -2.66 2.91
CA HIS A 69 16.37 -3.00 2.14
C HIS A 69 15.94 -3.81 0.92
N ILE A 70 16.08 -3.24 -0.27
CA ILE A 70 15.79 -3.94 -1.52
C ILE A 70 17.02 -4.78 -1.86
N PRO A 71 16.94 -6.12 -1.93
CA PRO A 71 18.08 -6.95 -2.26
C PRO A 71 18.70 -6.56 -3.61
N LYS A 72 20.02 -6.70 -3.75
CA LYS A 72 20.71 -6.53 -5.05
C LYS A 72 20.23 -7.52 -6.12
N THR A 73 19.66 -8.63 -5.68
CA THR A 73 19.08 -9.69 -6.52
C THR A 73 17.59 -9.47 -6.82
N HIS A 74 17.00 -8.36 -6.36
CA HIS A 74 15.60 -8.06 -6.62
C HIS A 74 15.39 -7.74 -8.10
N GLN A 75 14.38 -8.35 -8.70
CA GLN A 75 14.01 -8.09 -10.09
C GLN A 75 13.49 -6.65 -10.27
N SER A 76 13.75 -6.08 -11.44
CA SER A 76 13.11 -4.84 -11.87
C SER A 76 11.63 -5.09 -12.16
N GLY A 77 10.83 -4.03 -12.08
CA GLY A 77 9.39 -4.12 -12.35
C GLY A 77 8.56 -3.05 -11.65
N ALA A 78 7.27 -3.07 -11.98
CA ALA A 78 6.25 -2.26 -11.32
C ALA A 78 5.60 -3.06 -10.19
N PHE A 79 5.70 -2.52 -8.99
CA PHE A 79 5.11 -3.03 -7.75
C PHE A 79 4.17 -1.98 -7.19
N TYR A 80 3.45 -2.30 -6.11
CA TYR A 80 2.52 -1.36 -5.51
C TYR A 80 2.60 -1.38 -3.99
N TYR A 81 2.18 -0.31 -3.34
CA TYR A 81 2.03 -0.23 -1.89
C TYR A 81 0.58 0.07 -1.52
N HIS A 82 0.13 -0.51 -0.42
CA HIS A 82 -1.21 -0.27 0.13
C HIS A 82 -1.27 -0.61 1.63
N PRO A 83 -2.28 -0.13 2.37
CA PRO A 83 -2.53 -0.56 3.73
C PRO A 83 -2.88 -2.04 3.84
N HIS A 84 -2.35 -2.67 4.88
CA HIS A 84 -2.54 -4.08 5.18
C HIS A 84 -2.82 -4.33 6.68
N HIS A 85 -3.29 -3.29 7.39
CA HIS A 85 -3.66 -3.41 8.79
C HIS A 85 -4.93 -4.25 8.95
N GLU A 86 -4.92 -5.16 9.93
CA GLU A 86 -6.05 -6.02 10.23
C GLU A 86 -7.28 -5.20 10.63
N GLY A 87 -8.41 -5.40 9.94
CA GLY A 87 -9.69 -4.75 10.23
C GLY A 87 -9.95 -3.48 9.41
N SER A 88 -8.92 -2.88 8.81
CA SER A 88 -9.03 -1.64 8.04
C SER A 88 -8.47 -1.73 6.61
N SER A 89 -7.71 -2.78 6.27
CA SER A 89 -7.07 -2.94 4.95
C SER A 89 -8.05 -2.81 3.78
N LEU A 90 -9.21 -3.49 3.85
CA LEU A 90 -10.22 -3.46 2.81
C LEU A 90 -10.75 -2.04 2.58
N VAL A 91 -11.18 -1.35 3.63
CA VAL A 91 -11.86 -0.05 3.48
C VAL A 91 -10.89 1.03 3.04
N GLN A 92 -9.65 0.97 3.52
CA GLN A 92 -8.59 1.90 3.14
C GLN A 92 -8.14 1.68 1.69
N ALA A 93 -7.98 0.42 1.25
CA ALA A 93 -7.68 0.11 -0.14
C ALA A 93 -8.82 0.51 -1.08
N MET A 94 -10.09 0.26 -0.70
CA MET A 94 -11.26 0.70 -1.46
C MET A 94 -11.38 2.23 -1.51
N ALA A 95 -10.91 2.95 -0.49
CA ALA A 95 -10.78 4.41 -0.48
C ALA A 95 -9.53 4.90 -1.26
N SER A 96 -8.93 4.04 -2.07
CA SER A 96 -7.80 4.35 -2.95
C SER A 96 -6.50 4.74 -2.25
N MET A 97 -6.29 4.28 -1.01
CA MET A 97 -4.97 4.35 -0.37
C MET A 97 -4.04 3.33 -1.03
N ALA A 98 -3.48 3.68 -2.19
CA ALA A 98 -2.53 2.86 -2.91
C ALA A 98 -1.59 3.74 -3.75
N GLY A 99 -0.44 3.18 -4.11
CA GLY A 99 0.46 3.80 -5.08
C GLY A 99 1.47 2.82 -5.63
N PHE A 100 2.33 3.29 -6.52
CA PHE A 100 3.32 2.45 -7.22
C PHE A 100 4.71 2.56 -6.60
N VAL A 101 5.44 1.45 -6.63
CA VAL A 101 6.90 1.41 -6.44
C VAL A 101 7.52 0.78 -7.67
N VAL A 102 8.40 1.51 -8.35
CA VAL A 102 9.14 0.97 -9.50
C VAL A 102 10.57 0.66 -9.08
N VAL A 103 10.96 -0.60 -9.26
CA VAL A 103 12.37 -1.03 -9.20
C VAL A 103 12.92 -0.94 -10.61
N GLU A 104 13.76 0.06 -10.85
CA GLU A 104 14.36 0.36 -12.14
C GLU A 104 15.55 -0.55 -12.44
N ASP A 105 15.67 -0.93 -13.71
CA ASP A 105 16.91 -1.45 -14.29
C ASP A 105 17.09 -0.80 -15.66
N PRO A 106 18.08 0.08 -15.88
CA PRO A 106 18.26 0.77 -17.16
C PRO A 106 18.59 -0.18 -18.33
N HIS A 107 18.86 -1.45 -18.06
CA HIS A 107 19.18 -2.47 -19.07
C HIS A 107 18.09 -3.56 -19.16
N TRP A 108 16.88 -3.30 -18.66
CA TRP A 108 15.78 -4.27 -18.67
C TRP A 108 15.33 -4.66 -20.09
N ALA A 109 15.60 -3.81 -21.08
CA ALA A 109 15.23 -3.99 -22.47
C ALA A 109 16.24 -3.36 -23.46
N PRO A 110 16.14 -3.68 -24.76
CA PRO A 110 16.88 -2.97 -25.80
C PRO A 110 16.69 -1.45 -25.74
N ALA A 111 17.69 -0.72 -26.21
CA ALA A 111 17.75 0.74 -26.07
C ALA A 111 16.57 1.45 -26.76
N GLU A 112 15.94 0.82 -27.75
CA GLU A 112 14.74 1.29 -28.42
C GLU A 112 13.54 1.38 -27.46
N LEU A 113 13.40 0.41 -26.55
CA LEU A 113 12.29 0.35 -25.60
C LEU A 113 12.53 1.27 -24.40
N THR A 114 13.77 1.34 -23.88
CA THR A 114 14.10 2.20 -22.73
C THR A 114 14.06 3.70 -23.04
N ARG A 115 14.01 4.08 -24.33
CA ARG A 115 13.79 5.46 -24.78
C ARG A 115 12.31 5.81 -25.02
N MET A 116 11.41 4.83 -24.98
CA MET A 116 9.99 5.10 -25.13
C MET A 116 9.46 5.85 -23.91
N ARG A 117 8.35 6.57 -24.10
CA ARG A 117 7.63 7.17 -22.99
C ARG A 117 7.00 6.08 -22.13
N GLU A 118 7.39 5.99 -20.87
CA GLU A 118 6.76 5.12 -19.87
C GLU A 118 5.52 5.80 -19.27
N ILE A 119 4.42 5.05 -19.14
CA ILE A 119 3.17 5.50 -18.52
C ILE A 119 2.75 4.48 -17.47
N MET A 120 2.72 4.91 -16.20
CA MET A 120 2.16 4.10 -15.12
C MET A 120 0.64 4.25 -15.10
N MET A 121 -0.08 3.13 -15.18
CA MET A 121 -1.54 3.09 -15.13
C MET A 121 -2.01 2.23 -13.97
N GLY A 122 -2.79 2.82 -13.07
CA GLY A 122 -3.56 2.11 -12.05
C GLY A 122 -5.02 2.04 -12.43
N MET A 123 -5.63 0.87 -12.24
CA MET A 123 -7.04 0.65 -12.51
C MET A 123 -7.73 0.23 -11.22
N GLN A 124 -8.70 1.02 -10.78
CA GLN A 124 -9.50 0.75 -9.59
C GLN A 124 -10.96 1.08 -9.90
N GLU A 125 -11.86 0.15 -9.58
CA GLU A 125 -13.30 0.42 -9.55
C GLU A 125 -13.63 1.16 -8.26
N ILE A 126 -14.25 2.33 -8.38
CA ILE A 126 -14.82 3.06 -7.24
C ILE A 126 -16.33 3.11 -7.44
N ARG A 127 -17.06 2.51 -6.51
CA ARG A 127 -18.52 2.61 -6.49
C ARG A 127 -18.92 3.87 -5.76
N VAL A 128 -19.53 4.80 -6.50
CA VAL A 128 -20.11 6.02 -5.94
C VAL A 128 -21.62 5.82 -5.85
N SER A 129 -22.20 5.92 -4.65
CA SER A 129 -23.66 5.89 -4.50
C SER A 129 -24.27 7.15 -5.12
N GLY A 130 -25.30 6.97 -5.95
CA GLY A 130 -25.95 8.04 -6.73
C GLY A 130 -25.86 7.89 -8.25
N VAL A 131 -25.05 6.95 -8.76
CA VAL A 131 -25.10 6.46 -10.15
C VAL A 131 -25.54 5.00 -10.10
N THR A 132 -26.77 4.73 -10.56
CA THR A 132 -27.29 3.35 -10.62
C THR A 132 -26.41 2.53 -11.56
N ALA A 133 -25.71 1.52 -11.03
CA ALA A 133 -25.15 0.43 -11.81
C ALA A 133 -25.38 -0.88 -11.04
N SER A 134 -26.31 -1.67 -11.55
CA SER A 134 -26.49 -3.08 -11.20
C SER A 134 -25.33 -3.90 -11.76
N SER A 135 -24.78 -4.82 -10.98
CA SER A 135 -23.77 -5.78 -11.43
C SER A 135 -24.42 -7.13 -11.78
N TYR A 136 -24.15 -7.63 -12.98
CA TYR A 136 -24.26 -9.05 -13.33
C TYR A 136 -22.88 -9.70 -13.21
N VAL A 137 -22.85 -10.94 -12.75
CA VAL A 137 -21.68 -11.83 -12.81
C VAL A 137 -21.90 -12.76 -14.02
N ILE A 138 -20.92 -12.84 -14.91
CA ILE A 138 -20.74 -13.99 -15.83
C ILE A 138 -19.54 -14.77 -15.30
#